data_AF-A0A833EHH4-F1
#
_entry.id   AF-A0A833EHH4-F1
#
_cell.length_a   1.000
_cell.length_b   1.000
_cell.length_c   1.000
_cell.angle_alpha   90.00
_cell.angle_beta   90.00
_cell.angle_gamma   90.00
#
_symmetry.space_group_name_H-M   'P 1'
#
loop_
_entity.id
_entity.type
_entity.pdbx_description
1 polymer ?
#
loop_
_entity_poly.entity_id
_entity_poly.type
_entity_poly.pdbx_seq_one_letter_code
_entity_poly.pdbx_strand_id
1 'polypeptide(L)'
;MESEITIKIDLAKYKYIDLDAENALKLLDKITELMNKKTSDVNEAIRYIRNFDDFYEYMKKKFKDYIAPPRKPDDFIKGDVVIDKVKLYKEGDEKRVVLVFDRRVDVALLEKALKEIGFESVKVEKSF
;
A
#
# COMPACT_ATOMS: atom_id res chain seq x y z
N MET A 1 -16.41 -10.57 -3.07
CA MET A 1 -14.95 -10.40 -3.21
C MET A 1 -14.69 -10.06 -4.66
N GLU A 2 -13.97 -8.98 -4.92
CA GLU A 2 -13.49 -8.70 -6.28
C GLU A 2 -12.50 -9.82 -6.65
N SER A 3 -12.84 -10.61 -7.66
CA SER A 3 -12.00 -11.70 -8.15
C SER A 3 -10.74 -11.19 -8.86
N GLU A 4 -10.71 -9.90 -9.19
CA GLU A 4 -9.68 -9.26 -9.98
C GLU A 4 -9.16 -8.01 -9.28
N ILE A 5 -7.84 -7.83 -9.29
CA ILE A 5 -7.19 -6.62 -8.78
C ILE A 5 -6.05 -6.19 -9.71
N THR A 6 -5.83 -4.88 -9.81
CA THR A 6 -4.82 -4.30 -10.69
C THR A 6 -3.68 -3.70 -9.88
N ILE A 7 -2.45 -4.10 -10.23
CA ILE A 7 -1.23 -3.40 -9.84
C ILE A 7 -0.90 -2.40 -10.96
N LYS A 8 -1.10 -1.11 -10.69
CA LYS A 8 -0.72 -0.05 -11.64
C LYS A 8 0.73 0.34 -11.40
N ILE A 9 1.51 0.47 -12.47
CA ILE A 9 2.92 0.87 -12.42
C ILE A 9 3.07 2.19 -13.17
N ASP A 10 3.57 3.22 -12.48
CA ASP A 10 3.84 4.52 -13.10
C ASP A 10 5.19 4.56 -13.83
N LEU A 11 5.44 5.68 -14.52
CA LEU A 11 6.70 5.95 -15.23
C LEU A 11 7.94 5.90 -14.33
N ALA A 12 7.78 6.23 -13.04
CA ALA A 12 8.85 6.18 -12.04
C ALA A 12 8.99 4.79 -11.38
N LYS A 13 8.24 3.79 -11.87
CA LYS A 13 8.18 2.39 -11.43
C LYS A 13 7.59 2.19 -10.02
N TYR A 14 6.90 3.18 -9.46
CA TYR A 14 6.10 2.97 -8.25
C TYR A 14 4.90 2.10 -8.59
N LYS A 15 4.48 1.27 -7.63
CA LYS A 15 3.33 0.37 -7.80
C LYS A 15 2.19 0.87 -6.95
N TYR A 16 1.00 0.90 -7.51
CA TYR A 16 -0.21 1.37 -6.87
C TYR A 16 -1.18 0.20 -6.82
N ILE A 17 -1.72 -0.07 -5.64
CA ILE A 17 -2.79 -1.04 -5.44
C ILE A 17 -3.88 -0.33 -4.65
N ASP A 18 -5.10 -0.38 -5.16
CA ASP A 18 -6.29 0.25 -4.58
C ASP A 18 -7.25 -0.84 -4.10
N LEU A 19 -7.60 -0.79 -2.81
CA LEU A 19 -8.39 -1.81 -2.14
C LEU A 19 -9.10 -1.21 -0.93
N ASP A 20 -10.12 -1.91 -0.42
CA ASP A 20 -10.73 -1.56 0.86
C ASP A 20 -9.74 -1.69 2.01
N ALA A 21 -10.03 -1.01 3.12
CA ALA A 21 -9.16 -0.97 4.29
C ALA A 21 -8.87 -2.35 4.89
N GLU A 22 -9.81 -3.30 4.82
CA GLU A 22 -9.60 -4.64 5.38
C GLU A 22 -8.59 -5.44 4.52
N ASN A 23 -8.79 -5.46 3.20
CA ASN A 23 -7.87 -6.12 2.28
C ASN A 23 -6.50 -5.43 2.24
N ALA A 24 -6.44 -4.10 2.43
CA ALA A 24 -5.18 -3.38 2.57
C ALA A 24 -4.36 -3.87 3.77
N LEU A 25 -5.01 -4.10 4.92
CA LEU A 25 -4.35 -4.65 6.10
C LEU A 25 -3.87 -6.08 5.87
N LYS A 26 -4.71 -6.94 5.28
CA LYS A 26 -4.33 -8.33 4.95
C LYS A 26 -3.12 -8.36 4.01
N LEU A 27 -3.09 -7.49 2.99
CA LEU A 27 -1.99 -7.38 2.06
C LEU A 27 -0.68 -6.98 2.76
N LEU A 28 -0.71 -5.96 3.62
CA LEU A 28 0.47 -5.52 4.36
C LEU A 28 0.98 -6.62 5.30
N ASP A 29 0.10 -7.30 6.03
CA ASP A 29 0.48 -8.41 6.90
C ASP A 29 1.12 -9.55 6.07
N LYS A 30 0.50 -9.93 4.95
CA LYS A 30 1.02 -10.97 4.06
C LYS A 30 2.39 -10.63 3.46
N ILE A 31 2.61 -9.37 3.07
CA ILE A 31 3.91 -8.92 2.57
C ILE A 31 4.98 -9.05 3.66
N THR A 32 4.67 -8.72 4.91
CA THR A 32 5.63 -8.87 6.02
C THR A 32 6.00 -10.32 6.31
N GLU A 33 5.03 -11.24 6.17
CA GLU A 33 5.27 -12.68 6.27
C GLU A 33 6.21 -13.15 5.16
N LEU A 34 5.91 -12.81 3.89
CA LEU A 34 6.70 -13.23 2.73
C LEU A 34 8.13 -12.67 2.73
N MET A 35 8.31 -11.46 3.24
CA MET A 35 9.63 -10.84 3.41
C MET A 35 10.38 -11.35 4.65
N ASN A 36 9.71 -12.08 5.55
CA ASN A 36 10.19 -12.42 6.89
C ASN A 36 10.78 -11.21 7.63
N LYS A 37 10.18 -10.04 7.40
CA LYS A 37 10.67 -8.75 7.89
C LYS A 37 9.52 -7.76 7.98
N LYS A 38 9.47 -7.02 9.09
CA LYS A 38 8.54 -5.92 9.28
C LYS A 38 9.29 -4.60 9.33
N THR A 39 9.04 -3.74 8.35
CA THR A 39 9.71 -2.44 8.22
C THR A 39 8.90 -1.35 8.92
N SER A 40 9.55 -0.25 9.30
CA SER A 40 8.90 0.85 10.04
C SER A 40 7.80 1.51 9.22
N ASP A 41 8.00 1.65 7.91
CA ASP A 41 7.04 2.23 6.98
C ASP A 41 5.78 1.37 6.83
N VAL A 42 5.91 0.04 6.79
CA VAL A 42 4.75 -0.87 6.78
C VAL A 42 3.99 -0.79 8.10
N ASN A 43 4.69 -0.76 9.24
CA ASN A 43 4.05 -0.60 10.56
C ASN A 43 3.23 0.69 10.64
N GLU A 44 3.78 1.79 10.14
CA GLU A 44 3.07 3.07 10.16
C GLU A 44 1.90 3.08 9.16
N ALA A 45 2.05 2.48 7.98
CA ALA A 45 0.95 2.31 7.04
C ALA A 45 -0.22 1.53 7.68
N ILE A 46 0.06 0.43 8.39
CA ILE A 46 -0.95 -0.32 9.15
C ILE A 46 -1.62 0.59 10.20
N ARG A 47 -0.85 1.42 10.91
CA ARG A 47 -1.40 2.37 11.90
C ARG A 47 -2.34 3.38 11.25
N TYR A 48 -1.99 3.92 10.07
CA TYR A 48 -2.84 4.85 9.34
C TYR A 48 -4.17 4.21 8.97
N ILE A 49 -4.14 2.99 8.45
CA ILE A 49 -5.34 2.27 8.00
C ILE A 49 -6.22 1.86 9.20
N ARG A 50 -5.63 1.40 10.31
CA ARG A 50 -6.39 1.05 11.53
C ARG A 50 -7.07 2.25 12.17
N ASN A 51 -6.48 3.43 12.08
CA ASN A 51 -7.05 4.70 12.59
C ASN A 51 -7.56 5.56 11.42
N PHE A 52 -8.25 4.92 10.47
CA PHE A 52 -8.62 5.51 9.18
C PHE A 52 -9.24 6.91 9.32
N ASP A 53 -10.27 7.05 10.15
CA ASP A 53 -11.04 8.30 10.23
C ASP A 53 -10.19 9.46 10.77
N ASP A 54 -9.33 9.20 11.75
CA ASP A 54 -8.44 10.22 12.31
C ASP A 54 -7.44 10.73 11.27
N PHE A 55 -6.80 9.80 10.55
CA PHE A 55 -5.81 10.14 9.53
C PHE A 55 -6.45 10.74 8.28
N TYR A 56 -7.63 10.26 7.89
CA TYR A 56 -8.41 10.83 6.79
C TYR A 56 -8.80 12.30 7.09
N GLU A 57 -9.33 12.58 8.28
CA GLU A 57 -9.67 13.95 8.69
C GLU A 57 -8.43 14.84 8.81
N TYR A 58 -7.31 14.28 9.31
CA TYR A 58 -6.03 14.99 9.32
C TYR A 58 -5.55 15.35 7.91
N MET A 59 -5.60 14.41 6.96
CA MET A 59 -5.24 14.65 5.55
C MET A 59 -6.09 15.74 4.93
N LYS A 60 -7.41 15.67 5.11
CA LYS A 60 -8.37 16.64 4.59
C LYS A 60 -8.10 18.05 5.14
N LYS A 61 -7.90 18.19 6.45
CA LYS A 61 -7.56 19.47 7.10
C LYS A 61 -6.24 20.06 6.60
N LYS A 62 -5.31 19.21 6.16
CA LYS A 62 -3.99 19.61 5.65
C LYS A 62 -3.94 19.68 4.12
N PHE A 63 -5.05 19.45 3.42
CA PHE A 63 -5.12 19.38 1.97
C PHE A 63 -4.09 18.41 1.37
N LYS A 64 -3.90 17.24 2.00
CA LYS A 64 -2.96 16.21 1.56
C LYS A 64 -3.70 15.06 0.89
N ASP A 65 -3.30 14.71 -0.32
CA ASP A 65 -3.79 13.51 -1.00
C ASP A 65 -3.12 12.23 -0.50
N TYR A 66 -1.91 12.34 0.06
CA TYR A 66 -1.11 11.21 0.51
C TYR A 66 -0.44 11.50 1.86
N ILE A 67 -0.21 10.44 2.63
CA ILE A 67 0.67 10.41 3.81
C ILE A 67 1.84 9.49 3.52
N ALA A 68 3.06 10.00 3.67
CA ALA A 68 4.25 9.18 3.68
C ALA A 68 4.55 8.73 5.12
N PRO A 69 4.76 7.42 5.37
CA PRO A 69 5.33 6.96 6.62
C PRO A 69 6.62 7.72 6.97
N PRO A 70 6.89 8.00 8.25
CA PRO A 70 8.15 8.60 8.66
C PRO A 70 9.29 7.62 8.36
N ARG A 71 10.38 8.15 7.79
CA ARG A 71 11.57 7.38 7.40
C ARG A 71 12.83 8.03 7.88
N LYS A 72 13.84 7.21 8.14
CA LYS A 72 15.23 7.65 8.33
C LYS A 72 15.98 7.54 7.01
N PRO A 73 16.99 8.39 6.76
CA PRO A 73 17.86 8.24 5.58
C PRO A 73 18.43 6.82 5.42
N ASP A 74 18.79 6.19 6.55
CA ASP A 74 19.29 4.81 6.61
C ASP A 74 18.33 3.77 6.01
N ASP A 75 17.02 3.98 6.09
CA ASP A 75 16.02 3.04 5.58
C ASP A 75 16.12 2.94 4.04
N PHE A 76 16.39 4.06 3.37
CA PHE A 76 16.61 4.10 1.93
C PHE A 76 17.94 3.47 1.50
N ILE A 77 18.98 3.65 2.33
CA ILE A 77 20.32 3.10 2.07
C ILE A 77 20.29 1.58 2.18
N LYS A 78 19.58 1.05 3.18
CA LYS A 78 19.42 -0.40 3.40
C LYS A 78 18.44 -1.05 2.43
N GLY A 79 17.64 -0.26 1.71
CA GLY A 79 16.62 -0.76 0.80
C GLY A 79 15.40 -1.33 1.54
N ASP A 80 15.15 -0.83 2.76
CA ASP A 80 14.13 -1.34 3.67
C ASP A 80 12.77 -0.65 3.52
N VAL A 81 12.62 0.21 2.51
CA VAL A 81 11.37 0.92 2.25
C VAL A 81 10.49 0.07 1.33
N VAL A 82 9.28 -0.25 1.81
CA VAL A 82 8.29 -1.04 1.09
C VAL A 82 7.13 -0.14 0.63
N ILE A 83 6.61 0.69 1.51
CA ILE A 83 5.51 1.63 1.28
C ILE A 83 6.07 3.04 1.14
N ASP A 84 5.93 3.63 -0.05
CA ASP A 84 6.27 5.02 -0.31
C ASP A 84 5.25 6.01 0.26
N LYS A 85 3.96 5.72 0.11
CA LYS A 85 2.90 6.58 0.65
C LYS A 85 1.56 5.86 0.62
N VAL A 86 0.64 6.38 1.40
CA VAL A 86 -0.72 5.86 1.53
C VAL A 86 -1.71 6.99 1.23
N LYS A 87 -2.72 6.72 0.41
CA LYS A 87 -3.88 7.60 0.27
C LYS A 87 -5.07 6.93 0.96
N LEU A 88 -5.76 7.68 1.79
CA LEU A 88 -7.01 7.28 2.43
C LEU A 88 -8.14 8.08 1.80
N TYR A 89 -9.19 7.43 1.33
CA TYR A 89 -10.35 8.12 0.77
C TYR A 89 -11.63 7.32 1.01
N LYS A 90 -12.77 8.02 0.96
CA LYS A 90 -14.09 7.40 1.08
C LYS A 90 -14.75 7.38 -0.29
N GLU A 91 -15.31 6.24 -0.66
CA GLU A 91 -16.15 6.07 -1.84
C GLU A 91 -17.54 5.65 -1.38
N GLY A 92 -18.45 6.61 -1.28
CA GLY A 92 -19.68 6.43 -0.51
C GLY A 92 -19.37 6.14 0.97
N ASP A 93 -19.86 4.99 1.45
CA ASP A 93 -19.62 4.51 2.82
C ASP A 93 -18.36 3.63 2.94
N GLU A 94 -17.69 3.32 1.83
CA GLU A 94 -16.53 2.43 1.81
C GLU A 94 -15.23 3.18 2.13
N LYS A 95 -14.42 2.61 3.02
CA LYS A 95 -13.08 3.10 3.35
C LYS A 95 -12.07 2.46 2.41
N ARG A 96 -11.56 3.26 1.48
CA ARG A 96 -10.61 2.84 0.44
C ARG A 96 -9.20 3.32 0.73
N VAL A 97 -8.23 2.51 0.35
CA VAL A 97 -6.81 2.73 0.59
C VAL A 97 -6.04 2.50 -0.70
N VAL A 98 -5.27 3.51 -1.13
CA VAL A 98 -4.25 3.30 -2.15
C VAL A 98 -2.91 3.13 -1.46
N LEU A 99 -2.34 1.94 -1.60
CA LEU A 99 -0.97 1.64 -1.19
C LEU A 99 -0.03 1.94 -2.37
N VAL A 100 0.90 2.86 -2.15
CA VAL A 100 1.97 3.15 -3.11
C VAL A 100 3.25 2.49 -2.62
N PHE A 101 3.74 1.51 -3.35
CA PHE A 101 4.94 0.76 -3.03
C PHE A 101 6.17 1.39 -3.66
N ASP A 102 7.31 1.33 -2.96
CA ASP A 102 8.58 1.84 -3.46
C ASP A 102 8.95 1.19 -4.81
N ARG A 103 9.58 1.96 -5.67
CA ARG A 103 10.01 1.54 -7.01
C ARG A 103 10.89 0.29 -7.03
N ARG A 104 11.55 -0.06 -5.92
CA ARG A 104 12.42 -1.24 -5.76
C ARG A 104 11.66 -2.49 -5.34
N VAL A 105 10.42 -2.37 -4.84
CA VAL A 105 9.60 -3.53 -4.48
C VAL A 105 9.30 -4.34 -5.74
N ASP A 106 9.57 -5.65 -5.66
CA ASP A 106 9.34 -6.59 -6.73
C ASP A 106 7.84 -6.79 -6.96
N VAL A 107 7.41 -6.71 -8.21
CA VAL A 107 6.00 -6.93 -8.60
C VAL A 107 5.60 -8.37 -8.32
N ALA A 108 6.50 -9.34 -8.50
CA ALA A 108 6.20 -10.76 -8.25
C ALA A 108 5.88 -11.02 -6.77
N LEU A 109 6.50 -10.28 -5.84
CA LEU A 109 6.17 -10.33 -4.42
C LEU A 109 4.73 -9.85 -4.18
N LEU A 110 4.33 -8.74 -4.80
CA LEU A 110 2.99 -8.16 -4.67
C LEU A 110 1.92 -9.08 -5.27
N GLU A 111 2.16 -9.63 -6.46
CA GLU A 111 1.26 -10.59 -7.10
C GLU A 111 1.07 -11.84 -6.24
N LYS A 112 2.16 -12.37 -5.67
CA LYS A 112 2.10 -13.53 -4.77
C LYS A 112 1.28 -13.20 -3.52
N ALA A 113 1.53 -12.06 -2.88
CA ALA A 113 0.82 -11.64 -1.69
C ALA A 113 -0.69 -11.46 -1.95
N LEU A 114 -1.08 -10.82 -3.06
CA LEU A 114 -2.47 -10.64 -3.46
C LEU A 114 -3.19 -11.98 -3.69
N LYS A 115 -2.53 -12.93 -4.36
CA LYS A 115 -3.08 -14.27 -4.56
C LYS A 115 -3.29 -15.02 -3.25
N GLU A 116 -2.33 -14.93 -2.32
CA GLU A 116 -2.43 -15.59 -1.01
C GLU A 116 -3.52 -15.00 -0.10
N ILE A 117 -3.92 -13.74 -0.29
CA ILE A 117 -5.03 -13.13 0.46
C ILE A 117 -6.41 -13.32 -0.21
N GLY A 118 -6.46 -13.99 -1.37
CA GLY A 118 -7.71 -14.44 -1.99
C GLY A 118 -8.11 -13.76 -3.31
N PHE A 119 -7.23 -12.97 -3.95
CA PHE A 119 -7.48 -12.46 -5.30
C PHE A 119 -7.11 -13.51 -6.36
N GLU A 120 -8.08 -13.90 -7.21
CA GLU A 120 -7.89 -14.95 -8.22
C GLU A 120 -7.09 -14.46 -9.43
N SER A 121 -7.37 -13.23 -9.86
CA SER A 121 -6.75 -12.59 -11.03
C SER A 121 -6.02 -11.32 -10.59
N VAL A 122 -4.74 -11.23 -10.94
CA VAL A 122 -3.93 -10.03 -10.71
C VAL A 122 -3.47 -9.50 -12.06
N LYS A 123 -3.90 -8.29 -12.42
CA LYS A 123 -3.48 -7.61 -13.64
C LYS A 123 -2.37 -6.62 -13.33
N VAL A 124 -1.37 -6.55 -14.22
CA VAL A 124 -0.30 -5.55 -14.13
C VAL A 124 -0.45 -4.58 -15.28
N GLU A 125 -0.78 -3.33 -14.95
CA GLU A 125 -0.92 -2.25 -15.92
C GLU A 125 0.28 -1.31 -15.82
N LYS A 126 0.96 -1.07 -16.95
CA LYS A 126 2.07 -0.12 -17.02
C LYS A 126 1.59 1.14 -17.73
N SER A 127 1.60 2.26 -17.03
CA SER A 127 1.38 3.57 -17.65
C SER A 127 2.69 4.01 -18.30
N PHE A 128 2.71 4.02 -19.63
CA PHE A 128 3.77 4.57 -20.47
C PHE A 128 3.59 6.07 -20.70
#